data_AF-A0A930VY13-F1
#
_entry.id   AF-A0A930VY13-F1
#
_cell.length_a   1.000
_cell.length_b   1.000
_cell.length_c   1.000
_cell.angle_alpha   90.00
_cell.angle_beta   90.00
_cell.angle_gamma   90.00
#
_symmetry.space_group_name_H-M   'P 1'
#
loop_
_entity.id
_entity.type
_entity.pdbx_description
1 polymer ?
#
loop_
_entity_poly.entity_id
_entity_poly.type
_entity_poly.pdbx_seq_one_letter_code
_entity_poly.pdbx_strand_id
1 'polypeptide(L)' 'MEKQSSDNPVCPKCNSTNVAKYLWGLRLLDDQLERDIEEGRVILGGCVVCVDDPKFHCNDCKYDWN' A
#
# COMPACT_ATOMS: atom_id res chain seq x y z
N MET A 1 -16.47 -2.19 8.67
CA MET A 1 -15.61 -3.37 8.96
C MET A 1 -14.87 -3.73 7.68
N GLU A 2 -13.77 -3.05 7.38
CA GLU A 2 -12.90 -3.42 6.26
C GLU A 2 -11.89 -4.44 6.78
N LYS A 3 -12.02 -5.68 6.31
CA LYS A 3 -11.15 -6.79 6.69
C LYS A 3 -9.77 -6.56 6.06
N GLN A 4 -8.77 -6.24 6.87
CA GLN A 4 -7.37 -6.26 6.44
C GLN A 4 -6.94 -7.73 6.35
N SER A 5 -6.94 -8.29 5.13
CA SER A 5 -6.36 -9.60 4.87
C SER A 5 -4.86 -9.56 5.18
N SER A 6 -4.46 -10.50 6.02
CA SER A 6 -3.18 -10.63 6.73
C SER A 6 -2.05 -11.23 5.88
N ASP A 7 -2.05 -10.99 4.57
CA ASP A 7 -0.92 -11.38 3.73
C ASP A 7 0.14 -10.27 3.79
N ASN A 8 1.35 -10.65 4.19
CA ASN A 8 2.57 -9.85 4.05
C ASN A 8 3.08 -10.04 2.62
N PRO A 9 2.79 -9.12 1.68
CA PRO A 9 3.18 -9.28 0.29
C PRO A 9 4.71 -9.27 0.16
N VAL A 10 5.23 -10.18 -0.67
CA VAL A 10 6.63 -10.19 -1.09
C VAL A 10 6.70 -9.68 -2.53
N CYS A 11 7.63 -8.76 -2.81
CA CYS A 11 7.78 -8.21 -4.15
C CYS A 11 8.15 -9.32 -5.16
N PRO A 12 7.37 -9.53 -6.23
CA PRO A 12 7.65 -10.57 -7.22
C PRO A 12 8.85 -10.25 -8.11
N LYS A 13 9.34 -9.00 -8.11
CA LYS A 13 10.45 -8.54 -8.94
C LYS A 13 11.82 -8.68 -8.27
N CYS A 14 11.89 -8.47 -6.95
CA CYS A 14 13.16 -8.46 -6.21
C CYS A 14 13.16 -9.26 -4.91
N ASN A 15 12.06 -9.95 -4.59
CA ASN A 15 11.87 -10.75 -3.37
C ASN A 15 11.98 -9.97 -2.05
N SER A 16 11.90 -8.63 -2.09
CA SER A 16 11.84 -7.82 -0.88
C SER A 16 10.52 -7.98 -0.15
N THR A 17 10.58 -7.95 1.19
CA THR A 17 9.42 -7.85 2.09
C THR A 17 9.07 -6.41 2.45
N ASN A 18 9.89 -5.43 2.01
CA ASN A 18 9.66 -4.00 2.22
C ASN A 18 8.63 -3.49 1.20
N VAL A 19 7.36 -3.80 1.47
CA VAL A 19 6.24 -3.55 0.56
C VAL A 19 5.17 -2.72 1.26
N ALA A 20 4.80 -1.61 0.62
CA ALA A 20 3.69 -0.77 1.03
C ALA A 20 2.38 -1.20 0.35
N LYS A 21 1.25 -0.98 1.03
CA LYS A 21 -0.08 -1.13 0.43
C LYS A 21 -0.59 0.23 -0.04
N TYR A 22 -1.21 0.27 -1.21
CA TYR A 22 -1.92 1.46 -1.65
C TYR A 22 -3.25 1.60 -0.89
N LEU A 23 -3.48 2.79 -0.35
CA LEU A 23 -4.75 3.19 0.22
C LEU A 23 -5.39 4.22 -0.71
N TRP A 24 -6.40 3.77 -1.45
CA TRP A 24 -7.17 4.60 -2.37
C TRP A 24 -8.45 5.14 -1.73
N GLY A 25 -8.96 6.24 -2.28
CA GLY A 25 -10.21 6.85 -1.86
C GLY A 25 -10.05 7.94 -0.80
N LEU A 26 -11.17 8.57 -0.45
CA LEU A 26 -11.19 9.57 0.62
C LEU A 26 -11.12 8.87 1.98
N ARG A 27 -10.12 9.25 2.79
CA ARG A 27 -9.93 8.74 4.14
C ARG A 27 -9.72 9.91 5.09
N LEU A 28 -10.16 9.75 6.33
CA LEU A 28 -9.73 10.62 7.40
C LEU A 28 -8.29 10.25 7.76
N LEU A 29 -7.44 11.26 7.89
CA LEU A 29 -6.10 11.08 8.41
C LEU A 29 -6.20 10.97 9.92
N ASP A 30 -5.74 9.85 10.47
CA ASP A 30 -5.61 9.61 11.90
C ASP A 30 -4.15 9.26 12.23
N ASP A 31 -3.78 9.35 13.51
CA ASP A 31 -2.39 9.15 13.95
C ASP A 31 -1.83 7.77 13.55
N GLN A 32 -2.69 6.75 13.38
CA GLN A 32 -2.23 5.43 12.98
C GLN A 32 -1.89 5.41 11.49
N LEU A 33 -2.75 6.00 10.65
CA LEU A 33 -2.50 6.14 9.23
C LEU A 33 -1.27 7.02 8.97
N GLU A 34 -1.06 8.10 9.72
CA GLU A 34 0.16 8.91 9.63
C GLU A 34 1.42 8.07 9.89
N ARG A 35 1.46 7.32 11.00
CA ARG A 35 2.58 6.42 11.30
C ARG A 35 2.80 5.37 10.21
N ASP A 36 1.73 4.79 9.68
CA ASP A 36 1.84 3.78 8.61
C ASP A 36 2.38 4.36 7.30
N ILE A 37 2.09 5.63 7.01
CA ILE A 37 2.69 6.36 5.88
C ILE A 37 4.17 6.65 6.15
N GLU A 38 4.50 7.17 7.34
CA GLU A 38 5.88 7.50 7.73
C GLU A 38 6.79 6.26 7.73
N GLU A 39 6.29 5.12 8.21
CA GLU A 39 7.00 3.84 8.21
C GLU A 39 7.02 3.15 6.84
N GLY A 40 6.37 3.74 5.82
CA GLY A 40 6.33 3.20 4.46
C GLY A 40 5.52 1.90 4.32
N ARG A 41 4.59 1.63 5.26
CA ARG A 41 3.62 0.53 5.17
C ARG A 41 2.45 0.87 4.25
N VAL A 42 2.11 2.15 4.13
CA VAL A 42 0.99 2.65 3.32
C VAL A 42 1.46 3.74 2.39
N ILE A 43 0.96 3.71 1.14
CA ILE A 43 1.06 4.82 0.20
C ILE A 43 -0.35 5.31 -0.10
N LEU A 44 -0.56 6.61 0.04
CA LEU A 44 -1.83 7.22 -0.34
C LEU A 44 -1.91 7.29 -1.86
N GLY A 45 -2.96 6.68 -2.40
CA GLY A 45 -3.34 6.86 -3.80
C GLY A 45 -4.15 8.13 -4.00
N GLY A 46 -4.85 8.18 -5.13
CA GLY A 46 -5.86 9.19 -5.43
C GLY A 46 -7.21 8.91 -4.76
N CYS A 47 -8.13 9.86 -4.91
CA CYS A 47 -9.50 9.74 -4.40
C CYS A 47 -10.39 8.76 -5.19
N VAL A 48 -9.97 8.37 -6.40
CA VAL A 48 -10.67 7.44 -7.28
C VAL A 48 -9.80 6.21 -7.46
N VAL A 49 -10.41 5.03 -7.44
CA VAL A 49 -9.76 3.74 -7.73
C VAL A 49 -10.33 3.17 -9.01
N CYS A 50 -9.45 2.81 -9.93
CA CYS A 50 -9.71 2.10 -11.17
C CYS A 50 -9.32 0.62 -11.04
N VAL A 51 -9.80 -0.22 -11.94
CA VAL A 51 -9.55 -1.68 -11.91
C VAL A 51 -8.05 -2.01 -12.03
N ASP A 52 -7.32 -1.19 -12.77
CA ASP A 52 -5.90 -1.41 -13.09
C ASP A 52 -4.95 -0.70 -12.11
N ASP A 53 -5.48 -0.01 -11.09
CA ASP A 53 -4.64 0.66 -10.10
C ASP A 53 -3.91 -0.37 -9.22
N PRO A 54 -2.64 -0.11 -8.88
CA PRO A 54 -1.85 -1.04 -8.09
C PRO A 54 -2.37 -1.14 -6.66
N LYS A 55 -2.23 -2.34 -6.08
CA LYS A 55 -2.51 -2.60 -4.66
C LYS A 55 -1.26 -2.54 -3.80
N PHE A 56 -0.10 -2.81 -4.38
CA PHE A 56 1.17 -2.92 -3.67
C PHE A 56 2.27 -2.14 -4.38
N HIS A 57 3.17 -1.58 -3.58
CA HIS A 57 4.39 -0.90 -4.02
C HIS A 57 5.59 -1.48 -3.27
N CYS A 58 6.64 -1.88 -3.98
CA CYS A 58 7.88 -2.28 -3.35
C CYS A 58 8.74 -1.05 -3.06
N ASN A 59 9.02 -0.79 -1.79
CA ASN A 59 9.85 0.34 -1.37
C ASN A 59 11.29 0.23 -1.86
N ASP A 60 11.80 -0.98 -2.12
CA ASP A 60 13.20 -1.18 -2.51
C ASP A 60 13.40 -1.05 -4.03
N CYS A 61 12.56 -1.71 -4.84
CA CYS A 61 12.72 -1.72 -6.30
C CYS A 61 11.71 -0.86 -7.08
N LYS A 62 10.81 -0.17 -6.36
CA LYS A 62 9.78 0.74 -6.89
C LYS A 62 8.86 0.09 -7.92
N TYR A 63 8.62 -1.21 -7.77
CA TYR A 63 7.69 -1.95 -8.62
C TYR A 63 6.29 -1.94 -8.02
N ASP A 64 5.30 -1.67 -8.87
CA ASP A 64 3.89 -1.63 -8.53
C ASP A 64 3.15 -2.84 -9.12
N TRP A 65 2.27 -3.46 -8.33
CA TRP A 65 1.48 -4.62 -8.79
C TRP A 65 0.18 -4.80 -8.01
N ASN A 66 -0.60 -5.80 -8.43
CA ASN A 66 -1.92 -6.16 -7.90
C ASN A 66 -1.92 -7.57 -7.31
#